data_AF-A0AAW0JYK1-F1
#
_entry.id   AF-A0AAW0JYK1-F1
#
_cell.length_a   1.000
_cell.length_b   1.000
_cell.length_c   1.000
_cell.angle_alpha   90.00
_cell.angle_beta   90.00
_cell.angle_gamma   90.00
#
_symmetry.space_group_name_H-M   'P 1'
#
loop_
_entity.id
_entity.type
_entity.pdbx_description
1 polymer ?
#
loop_
_entity_poly.entity_id
_entity_poly.type
_entity_poly.pdbx_seq_one_letter_code
_entity_poly.pdbx_strand_id
1 'polypeptide(L)' 'MGKKNISKRSKIKSFVKVYNYNHLMPTRNMDIPLNKTVVNKYVFRDPALKHKPKSSLRNDTRQGRTNGFSRSFAFRYIF' A
#
# COMPACT_ATOMS: atom_id res chain seq x y z
N MET A 1 9.74 -22.06 7.47
CA MET A 1 10.40 -21.00 6.65
C MET A 1 11.45 -20.29 7.49
N GLY A 2 12.70 -20.17 7.03
CA GLY A 2 13.73 -19.44 7.77
C GLY A 2 13.50 -17.92 7.84
N LYS A 3 14.04 -17.25 8.87
CA LYS A 3 13.89 -15.80 9.11
C LYS A 3 14.22 -14.95 7.87
N LYS A 4 15.30 -15.28 7.16
CA LYS A 4 15.72 -14.60 5.92
C LYS A 4 14.73 -14.77 4.75
N ASN A 5 14.03 -15.90 4.69
CA ASN A 5 13.06 -16.17 3.63
C ASN A 5 11.71 -15.50 3.90
N ILE A 6 11.30 -15.45 5.18
CA ILE A 6 10.11 -14.71 5.62
C ILE A 6 10.27 -13.22 5.30
N SER A 7 11.43 -12.62 5.63
CA SER A 7 11.66 -11.19 5.37
C SER A 7 11.65 -10.84 3.88
N LYS A 8 12.13 -11.72 3.00
CA LYS A 8 12.07 -11.55 1.54
C LYS A 8 10.62 -11.63 1.03
N ARG A 9 9.84 -12.62 1.46
CA ARG A 9 8.44 -12.82 1.01
C ARG A 9 7.47 -11.77 1.53
N SER A 10 7.74 -11.17 2.69
CA SER A 10 6.89 -10.12 3.27
C SER A 10 7.10 -8.74 2.65
N LYS A 11 8.04 -8.57 1.70
CA LYS A 11 8.25 -7.29 1.01
C LYS A 11 7.10 -7.00 0.05
N ILE A 12 6.37 -5.92 0.29
CA ILE A 12 5.33 -5.40 -0.62
C ILE A 12 5.92 -4.29 -1.51
N LYS A 13 5.56 -4.28 -2.79
CA LYS A 13 5.81 -3.17 -3.72
C LYS A 13 4.54 -2.30 -3.79
N SER A 14 4.64 -1.05 -3.32
CA SER A 14 3.51 -0.12 -3.34
C SER A 14 3.45 0.69 -4.65
N PHE A 15 2.26 1.21 -4.95
CA PHE A 15 2.03 2.13 -6.05
C PHE A 15 1.06 3.25 -5.60
N VAL A 16 1.13 4.39 -6.26
CA VAL A 16 0.22 5.52 -6.07
C VAL A 16 -0.25 5.93 -7.46
N LYS A 17 -1.55 5.97 -7.68
CA LYS A 17 -2.16 6.25 -8.99
C LYS A 17 -3.48 7.00 -8.80
N VAL A 18 -3.77 7.91 -9.71
CA VAL A 18 -5.07 8.59 -9.81
C VAL A 18 -6.02 7.66 -10.57
N TYR A 19 -7.20 7.42 -10.02
CA TYR A 19 -8.25 6.60 -10.61
C TYR A 19 -9.59 7.34 -10.58
N ASN A 20 -10.43 7.05 -11.57
CA ASN A 20 -11.84 7.41 -11.56
C ASN A 20 -12.63 6.37 -10.73
N TYR A 21 -13.74 6.79 -10.10
CA TYR A 21 -14.60 5.93 -9.29
C TYR A 21 -15.18 4.75 -10.07
N ASN A 22 -15.47 4.93 -11.36
CA ASN A 22 -15.98 3.85 -12.22
C ASN A 22 -15.01 2.68 -12.41
N HIS A 23 -13.71 2.88 -12.15
CA HIS A 23 -12.69 1.83 -12.25
C HIS A 23 -12.45 1.10 -10.93
N LEU A 24 -13.21 1.42 -9.89
CA LEU A 24 -13.05 0.86 -8.54
C LEU A 24 -14.30 0.07 -8.18
N MET A 25 -14.11 -1.16 -7.70
CA MET A 25 -15.16 -1.87 -6.98
C MET A 25 -15.08 -1.47 -5.51
N PRO A 26 -16.16 -0.95 -4.90
CA PRO A 26 -16.14 -0.57 -3.49
C PRO A 26 -16.01 -1.81 -2.60
N THR A 27 -15.15 -1.74 -1.59
CA THR A 27 -14.95 -2.80 -0.59
C THR A 27 -15.20 -2.23 0.80
N ARG A 28 -15.54 -3.10 1.77
CA ARG A 28 -15.66 -2.72 3.20
C ARG A 28 -14.37 -2.05 3.70
N ASN A 29 -14.52 -1.08 4.61
CA ASN A 29 -13.43 -0.21 5.09
C ASN A 29 -12.20 -0.99 5.59
N MET A 30 -11.03 -0.40 5.36
CA MET A 30 -9.73 -0.90 5.82
C MET A 30 -9.11 0.11 6.79
N ASP A 31 -8.77 -0.33 7.99
CA ASP A 31 -8.13 0.51 9.00
C ASP A 31 -6.60 0.49 8.83
N ILE A 32 -6.11 1.20 7.80
CA ILE A 32 -4.67 1.44 7.61
C ILE A 32 -4.44 2.92 7.91
N PRO A 33 -3.57 3.26 8.90
CA PRO A 33 -3.24 4.66 9.18
C PRO A 33 -2.44 5.22 8.00
N LEU A 34 -3.14 5.81 7.03
CA LEU A 34 -2.53 6.46 5.87
C LEU A 34 -2.32 7.94 6.16
N ASN A 35 -1.07 8.39 6.07
CA ASN A 35 -0.73 9.81 6.18
C ASN A 35 -1.25 10.58 4.95
N LYS A 36 -2.44 11.20 5.10
CA LYS A 36 -3.14 11.97 4.05
C LYS A 36 -2.31 13.15 3.52
N THR A 37 -1.40 13.68 4.32
CA THR A 37 -0.47 14.77 3.93
C THR A 37 0.55 14.33 2.88
N VAL A 38 0.96 13.05 2.93
CA VAL A 38 2.01 12.50 2.07
C VAL A 38 1.43 12.05 0.72
N VAL A 39 0.17 11.60 0.70
CA VAL A 39 -0.52 11.11 -0.51
C VAL A 39 -1.44 12.20 -1.04
N ASN A 40 -0.87 13.12 -1.82
CA ASN A 40 -1.60 14.27 -2.37
C ASN A 40 -1.56 14.31 -3.92
N LYS A 41 -2.54 14.98 -4.55
CA LYS A 41 -2.65 15.15 -6.01
C LYS A 41 -1.42 15.86 -6.60
N TYR A 42 -0.84 16.81 -5.87
CA TYR A 42 0.34 17.57 -6.31
C TYR A 42 1.58 16.70 -6.51
N VAL A 43 1.65 15.54 -5.84
CA VAL A 43 2.77 14.59 -5.98
C VAL A 43 2.82 13.96 -7.38
N PHE A 44 1.74 14.08 -8.16
CA PHE A 44 1.71 13.55 -9.51
C PHE A 44 2.29 14.49 -10.57
N ARG A 45 2.53 15.76 -10.24
CA ARG A 45 3.08 16.78 -11.15
C ARG A 45 4.51 16.45 -11.54
N ASP A 46 5.36 16.17 -10.55
CA ASP A 46 6.76 15.80 -10.79
C ASP A 46 7.03 14.31 -10.48
N PRO A 47 7.74 13.59 -11.37
CA PRO A 47 8.06 12.19 -11.15
C PRO A 47 8.96 11.98 -9.92
N ALA A 48 9.84 12.93 -9.60
CA ALA A 48 10.74 12.87 -8.44
C ALA A 48 9.96 12.87 -7.11
N LEU A 49 8.84 13.59 -7.04
CA LEU A 49 8.01 13.68 -5.84
C LEU A 49 7.29 12.36 -5.54
N LYS A 50 7.10 11.48 -6.53
CA LYS A 50 6.44 10.17 -6.37
C LYS A 50 7.25 9.18 -5.53
N HIS A 51 8.53 9.42 -5.28
CA HIS A 51 9.37 8.48 -4.53
C HIS A 51 9.01 8.42 -3.04
N LYS A 52 8.89 9.58 -2.38
CA LYS A 52 8.59 9.72 -0.95
C LYS A 52 7.27 9.05 -0.52
N PRO A 53 6.12 9.24 -1.20
CA PRO A 53 4.89 8.57 -0.81
C PRO A 53 4.91 7.06 -1.07
N LYS A 54 5.64 6.60 -2.10
CA LYS A 54 5.81 5.16 -2.33
C LYS A 54 6.63 4.51 -1.22
N SER A 55 7.65 5.20 -0.69
CA SER A 55 8.43 4.69 0.45
C SER A 55 7.64 4.67 1.75
N SER A 56 6.88 5.72 2.08
CA SER A 56 6.06 5.73 3.28
C SER A 56 4.98 4.65 3.23
N LEU A 57 4.25 4.56 2.11
CA LEU A 57 3.20 3.55 1.91
C LEU A 57 3.74 2.11 1.99
N ARG A 58 5.01 1.88 1.60
CA ARG A 58 5.68 0.58 1.76
C ARG A 58 5.89 0.20 3.21
N ASN A 59 6.16 1.15 4.09
CA ASN A 59 6.39 0.90 5.50
C ASN A 59 5.06 0.65 6.23
N ASP A 60 4.06 1.49 5.97
CA ASP A 60 2.73 1.39 6.59
C ASP A 60 2.03 0.06 6.25
N THR A 61 2.08 -0.35 4.98
CA THR A 61 1.49 -1.63 4.52
C THR A 61 2.26 -2.86 5.02
N ARG A 62 3.58 -2.76 5.22
CA ARG A 62 4.36 -3.84 5.85
C ARG A 62 3.96 -4.05 7.30
N GLN A 63 3.81 -2.95 8.05
CA GLN A 63 3.37 -3.00 9.44
C GLN A 63 1.96 -3.58 9.56
N GLY A 64 1.04 -3.19 8.67
CA GLY A 64 -0.31 -3.76 8.61
C GLY A 64 -0.32 -5.28 8.35
N ARG A 65 0.62 -5.78 7.54
CA ARG A 65 0.77 -7.22 7.25
C ARG A 65 1.33 -8.02 8.43
N THR A 66 2.31 -7.47 9.16
CA THR A 66 2.88 -8.16 10.34
C THR A 66 1.90 -8.22 11.49
N ASN A 67 1.07 -7.18 11.65
CA ASN A 67 0.14 -7.05 12.76
C ASN A 67 -1.21 -7.76 12.51
N GLY A 68 -1.45 -8.27 11.30
CA GLY A 68 -2.65 -9.05 10.96
C GLY A 68 -3.93 -8.24 10.76
N PHE A 69 -3.88 -6.92 10.97
CA PHE A 69 -5.04 -6.02 11.01
C PHE A 69 -5.75 -5.84 9.65
N SER A 70 -5.02 -6.00 8.54
CA SER A 70 -5.54 -5.85 7.17
C SER A 70 -5.32 -7.12 6.34
N ARG A 71 -5.78 -8.26 6.88
CA ARG A 71 -5.53 -9.59 6.32
C ARG A 71 -6.09 -9.76 4.90
N SER A 72 -7.32 -9.31 4.64
CA SER A 72 -7.96 -9.38 3.31
C SER A 72 -7.21 -8.57 2.25
N PHE A 73 -6.63 -7.42 2.62
CA PHE A 73 -5.78 -6.62 1.74
C PHE A 73 -4.45 -7.32 1.40
N ALA A 74 -3.95 -8.12 2.34
CA ALA A 74 -2.67 -8.81 2.21
C ALA A 74 -2.73 -10.07 1.32
N PHE A 75 -3.93 -10.55 1.00
CA PHE A 75 -4.14 -11.67 0.08
C PHE A 75 -4.31 -11.17 -1.36
N ARG A 76 -3.73 -11.92 -2.30
CA ARG A 76 -3.96 -11.68 -3.72
C ARG A 76 -5.35 -12.18 -4.07
N TYR A 77 -6.14 -11.35 -4.75
CA TYR A 77 -7.40 -11.79 -5.32
C TYR A 77 -7.12 -12.77 -6.47
N ILE A 78 -7.73 -13.96 -6.40
CA ILE A 78 -7.65 -15.01 -7.41
C ILE A 78 -9.00 -14.99 -8.13
N PHE A 79 -8.98 -14.91 -9.46
CA PHE A 79 -10.17 -15.01 -10.30
C PHE A 79 -10.47 -16.48 -10.59
#